data_AF-A0A0R1X7N4-F1
#
_entry.id   AF-A0A0R1X7N4-F1
#
_cell.length_a   1.000
_cell.length_b   1.000
_cell.length_c   1.000
_cell.angle_alpha   90.00
_cell.angle_beta   90.00
_cell.angle_gamma   90.00
#
_symmetry.space_group_name_H-M   'P 1'
#
loop_
_entity.id
_entity.type
_entity.pdbx_description
1 polymer ?
#
loop_
_entity_poly.entity_id
_entity_poly.type
_entity_poly.pdbx_seq_one_letter_code
_entity_poly.pdbx_strand_id
1 'polypeptide(L)'
;MHQSRGISVIKYSLPKTVQGDPGKGSWGILHFGTRFIGLLSWNLLVFLSVIFLKAAVVYADNDFGKTAAPLLNQGPAVLPAPRTLPLGMTISQQIAATPMQPAVRPVLLADAADTSWWNISADGTLTIGGSHNLSELDTQTPNWQQWPWYSQRTAIKKVVIEPGVTATQTLGFLFEGCTQLTDVQGLGNIKVKTDNWNTAAVNTMYGMFLNCSALKSIDLTGLVTTSVTNFGHMFAGCSALTSLDLSTFNTSSAIDMSSMFSECSALTKLNVGSFDTGQVRNMDSMFNQCTVLTNLDLSAFDVRQVTTMATMFRYCKALKQLTLSGKFVTSNVTTMFGMFLGCQALTQLDLSSFDTSKVTSMQQMFNTCSSLTALDLSSFNTSNVTDMAYMFNACNGLTKLNISSFRTGKVKYMQFMFYVCSSLPNLDVVNADDKMTFFAD
;
A
#
# COMPACT_ATOMS: atom_id res chain seq x y z
N MET A 1 11.93 -51.44 50.10
CA MET A 1 12.55 -50.36 49.30
C MET A 1 11.56 -49.97 48.21
N HIS A 2 11.33 -48.66 48.08
CA HIS A 2 10.39 -47.90 47.22
C HIS A 2 9.92 -48.63 45.94
N GLN A 3 8.64 -48.89 45.65
CA GLN A 3 7.38 -48.10 45.61
C GLN A 3 7.37 -46.91 44.63
N SER A 4 6.78 -47.18 43.45
CA SER A 4 6.27 -46.25 42.44
C SER A 4 5.02 -45.51 42.92
N ARG A 5 4.94 -44.21 42.67
CA ARG A 5 3.74 -43.34 42.75
C ARG A 5 3.84 -42.35 41.58
N GLY A 6 2.81 -41.95 40.84
CA GLY A 6 1.38 -42.22 40.86
C GLY A 6 0.71 -41.12 40.01
N ILE A 7 0.00 -41.49 38.93
CA ILE A 7 -0.83 -40.56 38.14
C ILE A 7 -2.25 -40.64 38.70
N SER A 8 -2.78 -39.53 39.19
CA SER A 8 -4.17 -39.44 39.66
C SER A 8 -5.13 -39.26 38.48
N VAL A 9 -6.01 -40.23 38.27
CA VAL A 9 -7.17 -40.15 37.38
C VAL A 9 -8.41 -39.95 38.25
N ILE A 10 -9.10 -38.83 38.09
CA ILE A 10 -10.40 -38.56 38.72
C ILE A 10 -11.49 -39.28 37.90
N LYS A 11 -12.26 -40.16 38.56
CA LYS A 11 -13.43 -40.84 38.01
C LYS A 11 -14.65 -39.92 38.08
N TYR A 12 -15.45 -39.86 37.01
CA TYR A 12 -16.85 -39.44 37.08
C TYR A 12 -17.77 -40.63 36.76
N SER A 13 -18.79 -40.81 37.61
CA SER A 13 -19.88 -41.77 37.48
C SER A 13 -21.06 -41.08 36.79
N LEU A 14 -21.68 -41.72 35.79
CA LEU A 14 -22.90 -41.26 35.12
C LEU A 14 -24.11 -42.04 35.63
N PRO A 15 -25.23 -41.40 36.03
CA PRO A 15 -26.46 -42.09 36.35
C PRO A 15 -27.41 -42.25 35.14
N LYS A 16 -28.33 -43.20 35.33
CA LYS A 16 -29.26 -43.83 34.39
C LYS A 16 -30.30 -42.87 33.79
N THR A 17 -30.64 -43.11 32.52
CA THR A 17 -31.80 -42.58 31.78
C THR A 17 -33.10 -43.30 32.14
N VAL A 18 -34.23 -42.59 32.18
CA VAL A 18 -35.60 -43.14 32.06
C VAL A 18 -36.41 -42.28 31.08
N GLN A 19 -37.13 -42.96 30.17
CA GLN A 19 -38.06 -42.48 29.14
C GLN A 19 -39.38 -41.92 29.69
N GLY A 20 -40.02 -41.00 28.95
CA GLY A 20 -41.49 -40.80 28.95
C GLY A 20 -41.98 -39.38 28.60
N ASP A 21 -42.68 -39.25 27.47
CA ASP A 21 -43.27 -38.08 26.75
C ASP A 21 -44.59 -37.53 27.37
N PRO A 22 -45.35 -36.54 26.81
CA PRO A 22 -45.06 -35.21 26.21
C PRO A 22 -45.78 -34.04 26.96
N GLY A 23 -45.29 -32.81 26.79
CA GLY A 23 -46.13 -31.60 26.87
C GLY A 23 -45.74 -30.55 27.92
N LYS A 24 -45.55 -29.32 27.41
CA LYS A 24 -45.36 -28.03 28.09
C LYS A 24 -43.97 -27.72 28.66
N GLY A 25 -43.39 -26.65 28.10
CA GLY A 25 -42.78 -25.58 28.90
C GLY A 25 -41.30 -25.72 29.30
N SER A 26 -40.47 -25.02 28.53
CA SER A 26 -39.31 -24.22 28.97
C SER A 26 -37.99 -24.87 29.43
N TRP A 27 -36.91 -24.26 28.89
CA TRP A 27 -35.48 -24.23 29.25
C TRP A 27 -34.59 -25.46 28.96
N GLY A 28 -33.41 -25.18 28.38
CA GLY A 28 -32.19 -25.97 28.56
C GLY A 28 -31.56 -26.52 27.28
N ILE A 29 -30.34 -26.04 26.97
CA ILE A 29 -29.43 -26.58 25.94
C ILE A 29 -28.70 -27.81 26.51
N LEU A 30 -28.61 -28.91 25.75
CA LEU A 30 -27.42 -29.79 25.78
C LEU A 30 -27.32 -30.74 24.58
N HIS A 31 -26.10 -30.84 24.05
CA HIS A 31 -25.63 -31.71 22.96
C HIS A 31 -25.60 -33.20 23.34
N PHE A 32 -25.69 -34.07 22.33
CA PHE A 32 -25.10 -35.41 22.36
C PHE A 32 -24.31 -35.68 21.08
N GLY A 33 -23.08 -36.16 21.24
CA GLY A 33 -22.31 -36.83 20.19
C GLY A 33 -22.36 -38.34 20.37
N THR A 34 -22.15 -39.08 19.28
CA THR A 34 -21.66 -40.47 19.33
C THR A 34 -20.56 -40.64 18.30
N ARG A 35 -19.49 -41.33 18.71
CA ARG A 35 -18.37 -41.80 17.88
C ARG A 35 -18.70 -43.20 17.35
N PHE A 36 -18.23 -43.54 16.15
CA PHE A 36 -17.52 -44.80 15.92
C PHE A 36 -16.61 -44.70 14.68
N ILE A 37 -15.57 -45.52 14.73
CA ILE A 37 -14.28 -45.51 14.03
C ILE A 37 -14.38 -46.18 12.66
N GLY A 38 -13.56 -45.74 11.68
CA GLY A 38 -13.32 -46.53 10.47
C GLY A 38 -12.39 -45.85 9.47
N LEU A 39 -11.12 -46.25 9.51
CA LEU A 39 -10.09 -46.21 8.45
C LEU A 39 -10.52 -45.63 7.09
N LEU A 40 -9.91 -44.52 6.69
CA LEU A 40 -9.58 -44.27 5.28
C LEU A 40 -8.29 -43.45 5.17
N SER A 41 -7.34 -44.13 4.56
CA SER A 41 -6.03 -43.71 4.09
C SER A 41 -6.06 -42.42 3.25
N TRP A 42 -5.08 -41.56 3.50
CA TRP A 42 -4.30 -40.83 2.48
C TRP A 42 -5.06 -40.36 1.22
N ASN A 43 -6.03 -39.45 1.40
CA ASN A 43 -6.49 -38.54 0.32
C ASN A 43 -7.17 -37.29 0.91
N LEU A 44 -6.57 -36.71 1.95
CA LEU A 44 -6.97 -35.41 2.49
C LEU A 44 -5.73 -34.52 2.77
N LEU A 45 -4.83 -34.48 1.77
CA LEU A 45 -3.65 -33.61 1.76
C LEU A 45 -3.44 -32.93 0.39
N VAL A 46 -4.45 -32.94 -0.49
CA VAL A 46 -4.43 -32.22 -1.80
C VAL A 46 -5.77 -31.52 -2.09
N PHE A 47 -6.46 -31.01 -1.05
CA PHE A 47 -7.62 -30.14 -1.20
C PHE A 47 -7.52 -28.94 -0.25
N LEU A 48 -6.46 -28.15 -0.44
CA LEU A 48 -6.34 -26.77 0.06
C LEU A 48 -5.34 -25.93 -0.77
N SER A 49 -5.08 -26.32 -2.02
CA SER A 49 -4.19 -25.62 -2.95
C SER A 49 -4.83 -25.27 -4.29
N VAL A 50 -6.13 -25.48 -4.47
CA VAL A 50 -6.88 -25.02 -5.65
C VAL A 50 -8.26 -24.54 -5.20
N ILE A 51 -8.38 -23.23 -4.96
CA ILE A 51 -9.53 -22.31 -5.13
C ILE A 51 -9.12 -21.03 -4.39
N PHE A 52 -8.32 -20.20 -5.06
CA PHE A 52 -8.31 -18.74 -4.94
C PHE A 52 -7.53 -18.19 -6.15
N LEU A 53 -8.06 -18.47 -7.34
CA LEU A 53 -7.82 -17.64 -8.51
C LEU A 53 -9.17 -17.44 -9.19
N LYS A 54 -9.52 -16.17 -9.41
CA LYS A 54 -10.82 -15.61 -9.82
C LYS A 54 -11.74 -15.18 -8.68
N ALA A 55 -11.39 -14.08 -8.05
CA ALA A 55 -12.37 -13.05 -7.73
C ALA A 55 -11.74 -11.72 -8.11
N ALA A 56 -12.31 -11.08 -9.13
CA ALA A 56 -11.95 -9.74 -9.56
C ALA A 56 -12.13 -8.78 -8.37
N VAL A 57 -11.11 -7.97 -8.12
CA VAL A 57 -11.20 -6.84 -7.19
C VAL A 57 -12.15 -5.83 -7.82
N VAL A 58 -13.39 -5.85 -7.36
CA VAL A 58 -14.35 -4.77 -7.57
C VAL A 58 -13.94 -3.67 -6.60
N TYR A 59 -13.51 -2.53 -7.16
CA TYR A 59 -13.41 -1.26 -6.45
C TYR A 59 -14.77 -0.94 -5.83
N ALA A 60 -14.82 -0.85 -4.50
CA ALA A 60 -15.94 -0.24 -3.81
C ALA A 60 -15.73 1.27 -3.83
N ASP A 61 -16.31 1.94 -4.83
CA ASP A 61 -16.64 3.36 -4.76
C ASP A 61 -17.64 3.55 -3.62
N ASN A 62 -17.23 4.29 -2.61
CA ASN A 62 -18.16 4.94 -1.69
C ASN A 62 -18.51 6.30 -2.31
N ASP A 63 -19.69 6.43 -2.93
CA ASP A 63 -20.48 7.64 -2.68
C ASP A 63 -21.98 7.55 -2.98
N PHE A 64 -22.72 8.13 -2.03
CA PHE A 64 -24.12 8.51 -1.93
C PHE A 64 -25.18 7.96 -2.90
N GLY A 65 -26.09 7.18 -2.32
CA GLY A 65 -27.49 7.23 -2.71
C GLY A 65 -28.07 8.63 -2.47
N LYS A 66 -28.59 9.24 -3.54
CA LYS A 66 -29.79 10.09 -3.53
C LYS A 66 -30.47 10.01 -4.89
N THR A 67 -31.76 9.73 -4.83
CA THR A 67 -32.70 9.50 -5.93
C THR A 67 -32.85 10.72 -6.84
N ALA A 68 -32.82 10.48 -8.15
CA ALA A 68 -33.20 11.46 -9.16
C ALA A 68 -34.71 11.74 -9.13
N ALA A 69 -35.07 13.02 -9.29
CA ALA A 69 -36.40 13.49 -9.68
C ALA A 69 -36.23 14.77 -10.53
N PRO A 70 -37.20 15.12 -11.41
CA PRO A 70 -36.94 15.54 -12.79
C PRO A 70 -36.63 17.04 -12.98
N LEU A 71 -35.94 17.30 -14.10
CA LEU A 71 -35.69 18.62 -14.69
C LEU A 71 -37.01 19.34 -15.02
N LEU A 72 -37.18 20.58 -14.58
CA LEU A 72 -37.98 21.61 -15.25
C LEU A 72 -37.69 23.01 -14.66
N ASN A 73 -37.46 23.98 -15.56
CA ASN A 73 -37.36 25.43 -15.35
C ASN A 73 -36.24 25.97 -14.46
N GLN A 74 -35.25 26.67 -15.05
CA GLN A 74 -34.81 28.03 -14.66
C GLN A 74 -34.16 28.76 -15.86
N GLY A 75 -34.37 30.07 -15.95
CA GLY A 75 -34.05 30.98 -17.06
C GLY A 75 -32.55 31.35 -17.22
N PRO A 76 -32.22 32.41 -17.99
CA PRO A 76 -30.88 32.61 -18.53
C PRO A 76 -29.85 32.88 -17.42
N ALA A 77 -28.68 32.26 -17.57
CA ALA A 77 -27.58 32.27 -16.62
C ALA A 77 -27.01 33.68 -16.39
N VAL A 78 -26.98 34.09 -15.12
CA VAL A 78 -26.18 35.25 -14.66
C VAL A 78 -24.77 34.76 -14.36
N LEU A 79 -23.77 35.29 -15.05
CA LEU A 79 -22.35 35.01 -14.79
C LEU A 79 -21.97 35.50 -13.37
N PRO A 80 -21.31 34.68 -12.52
CA PRO A 80 -20.78 35.17 -11.26
C PRO A 80 -19.52 36.01 -11.49
N ALA A 81 -19.36 37.08 -10.71
CA ALA A 81 -18.21 37.98 -10.74
C ALA A 81 -16.89 37.26 -10.37
N PRO A 82 -15.71 37.77 -10.80
CA PRO A 82 -14.43 37.13 -10.53
C PRO A 82 -14.14 37.09 -9.03
N ARG A 83 -13.80 35.91 -8.50
CA ARG A 83 -13.31 35.78 -7.11
C ARG A 83 -11.85 36.22 -7.07
N THR A 84 -11.54 37.21 -6.24
CA THR A 84 -10.17 37.57 -5.88
C THR A 84 -9.60 36.54 -4.91
N LEU A 85 -8.45 35.94 -5.25
CA LEU A 85 -7.69 35.01 -4.40
C LEU A 85 -6.76 35.79 -3.46
N PRO A 86 -6.49 35.30 -2.23
CA PRO A 86 -5.64 36.02 -1.27
C PRO A 86 -4.19 36.09 -1.73
N LEU A 87 -3.58 37.28 -1.64
CA LEU A 87 -2.14 37.49 -1.89
C LEU A 87 -1.32 36.76 -0.82
N GLY A 88 -0.41 35.88 -1.24
CA GLY A 88 0.59 35.25 -0.36
C GLY A 88 0.93 33.79 -0.67
N MET A 89 0.19 33.10 -1.54
CA MET A 89 0.56 31.75 -1.98
C MET A 89 1.64 31.78 -3.07
N THR A 90 2.60 30.87 -2.98
CA THR A 90 3.52 30.59 -4.10
C THR A 90 2.74 29.95 -5.25
N ILE A 91 3.18 30.13 -6.50
CA ILE A 91 2.54 29.55 -7.69
C ILE A 91 2.39 28.03 -7.56
N SER A 92 3.38 27.35 -6.95
CA SER A 92 3.34 25.92 -6.66
C SER A 92 2.22 25.52 -5.68
N GLN A 93 1.90 26.38 -4.71
CA GLN A 93 0.79 26.16 -3.77
C GLN A 93 -0.58 26.43 -4.41
N GLN A 94 -0.68 27.35 -5.38
CA GLN A 94 -1.91 27.60 -6.11
C GLN A 94 -2.28 26.44 -7.04
N ILE A 95 -1.30 25.82 -7.71
CA ILE A 95 -1.49 24.64 -8.55
C ILE A 95 -1.88 23.41 -7.72
N ALA A 96 -1.31 23.26 -6.51
CA ALA A 96 -1.60 22.15 -5.61
C ALA A 96 -2.96 22.27 -4.87
N ALA A 97 -3.52 23.47 -4.75
CA ALA A 97 -4.76 23.73 -3.99
C ALA A 97 -6.04 23.74 -4.86
N THR A 98 -5.91 23.74 -6.18
CA THR A 98 -7.04 23.55 -7.10
C THR A 98 -7.24 22.06 -7.35
N PRO A 99 -8.38 21.45 -6.94
CA PRO A 99 -8.86 20.28 -7.64
C PRO A 99 -8.99 20.69 -9.11
N MET A 100 -8.33 20.00 -10.03
CA MET A 100 -8.70 20.11 -11.45
C MET A 100 -10.17 19.71 -11.52
N GLN A 101 -11.08 20.68 -11.55
CA GLN A 101 -12.39 20.42 -12.09
C GLN A 101 -12.15 19.89 -13.51
N PRO A 102 -12.74 18.76 -13.91
CA PRO A 102 -12.69 18.35 -15.30
C PRO A 102 -13.32 19.49 -16.09
N ALA A 103 -12.49 20.24 -16.82
CA ALA A 103 -13.01 21.09 -17.87
C ALA A 103 -13.86 20.17 -18.73
N VAL A 104 -15.16 20.47 -18.84
CA VAL A 104 -16.06 19.78 -19.76
C VAL A 104 -15.44 19.98 -21.14
N ARG A 105 -14.76 18.93 -21.64
CA ARG A 105 -14.09 18.98 -22.93
C ARG A 105 -15.18 19.05 -24.01
N PRO A 106 -15.13 20.03 -24.93
CA PRO A 106 -15.64 19.79 -26.25
C PRO A 106 -14.86 18.58 -26.77
N VAL A 107 -15.58 17.51 -27.13
CA VAL A 107 -15.01 16.42 -27.90
C VAL A 107 -14.63 17.03 -29.25
N LEU A 108 -13.39 17.51 -29.36
CA LEU A 108 -12.74 17.62 -30.65
C LEU A 108 -12.56 16.17 -31.09
N LEU A 109 -13.48 15.72 -31.95
CA LEU A 109 -13.34 14.50 -32.70
C LEU A 109 -11.92 14.52 -33.27
N ALA A 110 -11.13 13.53 -32.85
CA ALA A 110 -9.75 13.37 -33.23
C ALA A 110 -9.59 13.61 -34.74
N ASP A 111 -8.83 14.65 -35.10
CA ASP A 111 -8.12 14.64 -36.37
C ASP A 111 -7.38 13.29 -36.41
N ALA A 112 -7.56 12.54 -37.50
CA ALA A 112 -7.12 11.15 -37.64
C ALA A 112 -5.77 10.92 -36.97
N ALA A 113 -5.73 10.03 -35.96
CA ALA A 113 -4.59 9.81 -35.08
C ALA A 113 -3.27 9.78 -35.88
N ASP A 114 -2.48 10.85 -35.73
CA ASP A 114 -1.14 10.89 -36.28
C ASP A 114 -0.34 9.76 -35.62
N THR A 115 -0.03 8.74 -36.41
CA THR A 115 0.75 7.57 -36.00
C THR A 115 2.20 7.70 -36.46
N SER A 116 2.60 8.83 -37.04
CA SER A 116 3.96 9.03 -37.56
C SER A 116 5.04 9.06 -36.47
N TRP A 117 4.65 9.36 -35.22
CA TRP A 117 5.56 9.49 -34.10
C TRP A 117 5.70 8.22 -33.24
N TRP A 118 4.94 7.16 -33.51
CA TRP A 118 5.10 5.90 -32.80
C TRP A 118 4.78 4.68 -33.67
N ASN A 119 5.45 3.56 -33.41
CA ASN A 119 5.12 2.29 -34.04
C ASN A 119 5.52 1.11 -33.16
N ILE A 120 4.84 -0.03 -33.33
CA ILE A 120 5.27 -1.31 -32.76
C ILE A 120 5.71 -2.22 -33.91
N SER A 121 6.98 -2.58 -33.94
CA SER A 121 7.51 -3.50 -34.93
C SER A 121 7.08 -4.95 -34.66
N ALA A 122 7.21 -5.83 -35.67
CA ALA A 122 6.86 -7.25 -35.55
C ALA A 122 7.65 -7.98 -34.44
N ASP A 123 8.81 -7.47 -34.05
CA ASP A 123 9.60 -8.06 -32.96
C ASP A 123 9.11 -7.66 -31.55
N GLY A 124 8.16 -6.72 -31.45
CA GLY A 124 7.64 -6.18 -30.20
C GLY A 124 8.38 -4.91 -29.72
N THR A 125 9.18 -4.26 -30.57
CA THR A 125 9.79 -2.97 -30.25
C THR A 125 8.80 -1.82 -30.48
N LEU A 126 8.41 -1.14 -29.40
CA LEU A 126 7.74 0.16 -29.46
C LEU A 126 8.78 1.25 -29.69
N THR A 127 8.67 1.98 -30.78
CA THR A 127 9.46 3.19 -31.05
C THR A 127 8.60 4.43 -30.83
N ILE A 128 9.09 5.42 -30.10
CA ILE A 128 8.47 6.73 -29.86
C ILE A 128 9.45 7.80 -30.34
N GLY A 129 9.03 8.70 -31.22
CA GLY A 129 9.94 9.62 -31.90
C GLY A 129 9.26 10.81 -32.57
N GLY A 130 9.78 11.22 -33.72
CA GLY A 130 9.21 12.30 -34.53
C GLY A 130 9.25 13.71 -33.90
N SER A 131 10.07 13.91 -32.85
CA SER A 131 10.04 15.13 -32.02
C SER A 131 8.67 15.44 -31.40
N HIS A 132 7.84 14.41 -31.20
CA HIS A 132 6.50 14.56 -30.66
C HIS A 132 6.49 15.01 -29.21
N ASN A 133 5.45 15.75 -28.83
CA ASN A 133 5.23 16.16 -27.45
C ASN A 133 4.18 15.27 -26.79
N LEU A 134 4.64 14.29 -26.01
CA LEU A 134 3.80 13.43 -25.19
C LEU A 134 2.96 14.26 -24.22
N SER A 135 1.65 14.09 -24.25
CA SER A 135 0.73 14.79 -23.36
C SER A 135 -0.56 14.02 -23.12
N GLU A 136 -1.42 14.54 -22.24
CA GLU A 136 -2.75 13.95 -22.00
C GLU A 136 -3.63 13.86 -23.26
N LEU A 137 -3.34 14.67 -24.29
CA LEU A 137 -4.08 14.65 -25.55
C LEU A 137 -3.84 13.37 -26.36
N ASP A 138 -2.74 12.65 -26.10
CA ASP A 138 -2.41 11.40 -26.77
C ASP A 138 -3.14 10.19 -26.14
N THR A 139 -3.75 10.38 -24.96
CA THR A 139 -4.41 9.30 -24.22
C THR A 139 -5.87 9.13 -24.66
N GLN A 140 -6.32 7.88 -24.76
CA GLN A 140 -7.66 7.50 -25.21
C GLN A 140 -8.72 7.60 -24.10
N THR A 141 -8.30 7.80 -22.84
CA THR A 141 -9.19 7.86 -21.68
C THR A 141 -8.94 9.13 -20.85
N PRO A 142 -9.98 9.70 -20.22
CA PRO A 142 -9.82 10.89 -19.37
C PRO A 142 -8.90 10.71 -18.15
N ASN A 143 -8.61 9.46 -17.76
CA ASN A 143 -7.72 9.13 -16.64
C ASN A 143 -6.26 8.84 -17.08
N TRP A 144 -5.93 9.12 -18.34
CA TRP A 144 -4.59 8.98 -18.92
C TRP A 144 -4.01 7.56 -18.99
N GLN A 145 -4.81 6.51 -18.72
CA GLN A 145 -4.33 5.12 -18.71
C GLN A 145 -4.03 4.56 -20.10
N GLN A 146 -4.78 4.98 -21.12
CA GLN A 146 -4.75 4.33 -22.42
C GLN A 146 -3.95 5.13 -23.45
N TRP A 147 -2.62 5.00 -23.41
CA TRP A 147 -1.75 5.46 -24.49
C TRP A 147 -2.03 4.72 -25.81
N PRO A 148 -1.63 5.25 -26.99
CA PRO A 148 -2.00 4.68 -28.28
C PRO A 148 -1.71 3.17 -28.46
N TRP A 149 -0.65 2.68 -27.82
CA TRP A 149 -0.24 1.28 -27.83
C TRP A 149 -0.84 0.40 -26.73
N TYR A 150 -1.73 0.92 -25.88
CA TYR A 150 -2.25 0.20 -24.70
C TYR A 150 -2.88 -1.15 -25.06
N SER A 151 -3.62 -1.24 -26.17
CA SER A 151 -4.24 -2.48 -26.64
C SER A 151 -3.23 -3.57 -27.02
N GLN A 152 -2.01 -3.18 -27.36
CA GLN A 152 -0.91 -4.06 -27.78
C GLN A 152 0.20 -4.19 -26.72
N ARG A 153 0.04 -3.58 -25.54
CA ARG A 153 1.06 -3.50 -24.48
C ARG A 153 1.68 -4.83 -24.08
N THR A 154 0.90 -5.91 -24.08
CA THR A 154 1.40 -7.25 -23.71
C THR A 154 2.32 -7.86 -24.75
N ALA A 155 2.38 -7.32 -25.98
CA ALA A 155 3.32 -7.71 -27.03
C ALA A 155 4.62 -6.88 -27.01
N ILE A 156 4.66 -5.77 -26.27
CA ILE A 156 5.82 -4.87 -26.22
C ILE A 156 6.91 -5.52 -25.37
N LYS A 157 8.08 -5.73 -25.99
CA LYS A 157 9.27 -6.33 -25.37
C LYS A 157 10.39 -5.34 -25.16
N LYS A 158 10.42 -4.29 -25.98
CA LYS A 158 11.44 -3.25 -26.00
C LYS A 158 10.79 -1.91 -26.27
N VAL A 159 11.28 -0.87 -25.62
CA VAL A 159 10.95 0.52 -25.93
C VAL A 159 12.20 1.24 -26.43
N VAL A 160 12.05 2.04 -27.48
CA VAL A 160 13.07 2.97 -27.99
C VAL A 160 12.44 4.35 -28.07
N ILE A 161 13.00 5.30 -27.32
CA ILE A 161 12.60 6.72 -27.39
C ILE A 161 13.69 7.48 -28.12
N GLU A 162 13.35 8.06 -29.27
CA GLU A 162 14.26 8.81 -30.11
C GLU A 162 14.54 10.21 -29.55
N PRO A 163 15.66 10.84 -29.92
CA PRO A 163 15.93 12.24 -29.59
C PRO A 163 14.82 13.18 -30.07
N GLY A 164 14.61 14.27 -29.33
CA GLY A 164 13.64 15.32 -29.68
C GLY A 164 12.24 15.11 -29.09
N VAL A 165 11.94 13.93 -28.54
CA VAL A 165 10.68 13.70 -27.81
C VAL A 165 10.59 14.62 -26.60
N THR A 166 9.46 15.31 -26.45
CA THR A 166 9.17 16.14 -25.28
C THR A 166 7.94 15.65 -24.55
N ALA A 167 7.71 16.16 -23.34
CA ALA A 167 6.51 15.86 -22.57
C ALA A 167 5.96 17.08 -21.84
N THR A 168 4.63 17.17 -21.78
CA THR A 168 3.87 18.14 -20.99
C THR A 168 2.75 17.44 -20.23
N GLN A 169 2.39 17.97 -19.06
CA GLN A 169 1.29 17.51 -18.21
C GLN A 169 1.50 16.13 -17.58
N THR A 170 1.63 15.05 -18.36
CA THR A 170 1.61 13.67 -17.85
C THR A 170 2.59 12.75 -18.59
N LEU A 171 3.24 11.87 -17.82
CA LEU A 171 3.86 10.62 -18.28
C LEU A 171 3.25 9.42 -17.53
N GLY A 172 2.09 9.63 -16.90
CA GLY A 172 1.39 8.58 -16.17
C GLY A 172 0.99 7.42 -17.10
N PHE A 173 1.10 6.20 -16.60
CA PHE A 173 0.73 4.95 -17.28
C PHE A 173 1.41 4.69 -18.63
N LEU A 174 2.48 5.43 -18.99
CA LEU A 174 3.10 5.39 -20.32
C LEU A 174 3.43 3.97 -20.81
N PHE A 175 3.94 3.12 -19.92
CA PHE A 175 4.28 1.73 -20.20
C PHE A 175 3.52 0.76 -19.29
N GLU A 176 2.40 1.18 -18.69
CA GLU A 176 1.59 0.31 -17.84
C GLU A 176 1.29 -1.01 -18.54
N GLY A 177 1.45 -2.13 -17.84
CA GLY A 177 1.04 -3.45 -18.27
C GLY A 177 1.84 -4.00 -19.45
N CYS A 178 2.98 -3.41 -19.80
CA CYS A 178 3.93 -3.99 -20.75
C CYS A 178 4.65 -5.19 -20.11
N THR A 179 3.91 -6.28 -19.90
CA THR A 179 4.35 -7.45 -19.11
C THR A 179 5.52 -8.22 -19.72
N GLN A 180 5.83 -8.00 -21.01
CA GLN A 180 7.00 -8.58 -21.68
C GLN A 180 8.17 -7.59 -21.84
N LEU A 181 8.04 -6.35 -21.35
CA LEU A 181 9.06 -5.31 -21.49
C LEU A 181 10.33 -5.68 -20.71
N THR A 182 11.46 -5.74 -21.40
CA THR A 182 12.76 -6.10 -20.81
C THR A 182 13.83 -5.04 -21.03
N ASP A 183 13.66 -4.15 -21.99
CA ASP A 183 14.64 -3.14 -22.37
C ASP A 183 13.95 -1.81 -22.71
N VAL A 184 14.44 -0.71 -22.15
CA VAL A 184 13.95 0.65 -22.38
C VAL A 184 15.14 1.52 -22.73
N GLN A 185 15.20 1.96 -23.98
CA GLN A 185 16.30 2.76 -24.51
C GLN A 185 15.85 4.20 -24.72
N GLY A 186 16.72 5.15 -24.36
CA GLY A 186 16.49 6.56 -24.61
C GLY A 186 15.46 7.21 -23.69
N LEU A 187 15.16 6.65 -22.51
CA LEU A 187 14.20 7.28 -21.58
C LEU A 187 14.57 8.72 -21.23
N GLY A 188 15.87 9.00 -21.05
CA GLY A 188 16.40 10.36 -20.85
C GLY A 188 16.27 11.30 -22.06
N ASN A 189 15.82 10.82 -23.22
CA ASN A 189 15.54 11.66 -24.38
C ASN A 189 14.24 12.46 -24.20
N ILE A 190 13.31 12.01 -23.34
CA ILE A 190 12.09 12.75 -23.02
C ILE A 190 12.46 14.02 -22.26
N LYS A 191 12.34 15.19 -22.91
CA LYS A 191 12.56 16.49 -22.27
C LYS A 191 11.25 17.12 -21.84
N VAL A 192 11.20 17.66 -20.62
CA VAL A 192 10.04 18.42 -20.15
C VAL A 192 10.07 19.80 -20.79
N LYS A 193 9.00 20.17 -21.50
CA LYS A 193 8.84 21.54 -22.01
C LYS A 193 8.41 22.44 -20.86
N THR A 194 9.26 23.39 -20.49
CA THR A 194 9.03 24.40 -19.44
C THR A 194 9.00 25.82 -20.01
N ASP A 195 9.13 25.97 -21.32
CA ASP A 195 9.42 27.20 -22.04
C ASP A 195 8.17 27.98 -22.49
N ASN A 196 6.96 27.54 -22.09
CA ASN A 196 5.73 28.26 -22.44
C ASN A 196 4.72 28.28 -21.29
N TRP A 197 4.19 29.47 -21.00
CA TRP A 197 3.18 29.71 -19.94
C TRP A 197 1.87 28.91 -20.14
N ASN A 198 1.67 28.34 -21.32
CA ASN A 198 0.49 27.57 -21.72
C ASN A 198 0.72 26.04 -21.79
N THR A 199 1.92 25.55 -21.44
CA THR A 199 2.19 24.11 -21.32
C THR A 199 2.55 23.79 -19.88
N ALA A 200 1.62 23.21 -19.12
CA ALA A 200 1.93 22.76 -17.77
C ALA A 200 3.03 21.68 -17.82
N ALA A 201 4.05 21.82 -16.97
CA ALA A 201 5.11 20.84 -16.84
C ALA A 201 4.55 19.46 -16.43
N VAL A 202 5.32 18.38 -16.64
CA VAL A 202 4.90 17.03 -16.23
C VAL A 202 4.72 17.01 -14.72
N ASN A 203 3.49 16.84 -14.26
CA ASN A 203 3.15 16.82 -12.83
C ASN A 203 2.90 15.39 -12.32
N THR A 204 2.77 14.41 -13.22
CA THR A 204 2.54 13.02 -12.83
C THR A 204 3.37 12.04 -13.67
N MET A 205 3.97 11.07 -12.98
CA MET A 205 4.54 9.84 -13.52
C MET A 205 3.85 8.62 -12.91
N TYR A 206 2.59 8.81 -12.45
CA TYR A 206 1.83 7.76 -11.79
C TYR A 206 1.75 6.50 -12.66
N GLY A 207 2.17 5.36 -12.13
CA GLY A 207 2.07 4.09 -12.83
C GLY A 207 2.87 4.00 -14.14
N MET A 208 3.88 4.83 -14.38
CA MET A 208 4.64 4.87 -15.64
C MET A 208 5.13 3.49 -16.10
N PHE A 209 5.58 2.63 -15.18
CA PHE A 209 6.00 1.24 -15.41
C PHE A 209 5.15 0.23 -14.64
N LEU A 210 3.94 0.60 -14.21
CA LEU A 210 3.06 -0.27 -13.45
C LEU A 210 2.87 -1.63 -14.17
N ASN A 211 3.12 -2.73 -13.47
CA ASN A 211 3.01 -4.10 -13.97
C ASN A 211 3.93 -4.45 -15.17
N CYS A 212 5.07 -3.77 -15.34
CA CYS A 212 6.14 -4.22 -16.24
C CYS A 212 6.91 -5.42 -15.64
N SER A 213 6.23 -6.56 -15.50
CA SER A 213 6.70 -7.70 -14.71
C SER A 213 7.95 -8.42 -15.25
N ALA A 214 8.31 -8.22 -16.52
CA ALA A 214 9.55 -8.74 -17.11
C ALA A 214 10.76 -7.77 -17.01
N LEU A 215 10.55 -6.53 -16.56
CA LEU A 215 11.59 -5.50 -16.54
C LEU A 215 12.60 -5.78 -15.42
N LYS A 216 13.86 -6.06 -15.80
CA LYS A 216 14.93 -6.44 -14.84
C LYS A 216 15.79 -5.27 -14.38
N SER A 217 15.96 -4.29 -15.25
CA SER A 217 16.75 -3.08 -15.04
C SER A 217 16.23 -1.98 -15.94
N ILE A 218 16.46 -0.73 -15.55
CA ILE A 218 16.09 0.43 -16.35
C ILE A 218 17.11 1.54 -16.10
N ASP A 219 17.53 2.19 -17.18
CA ASP A 219 18.33 3.42 -17.09
C ASP A 219 17.41 4.63 -16.97
N LEU A 220 17.50 5.32 -15.84
CA LEU A 220 16.71 6.51 -15.52
C LEU A 220 17.51 7.81 -15.74
N THR A 221 18.74 7.71 -16.27
CA THR A 221 19.61 8.86 -16.48
C THR A 221 18.97 9.86 -17.44
N GLY A 222 18.98 11.14 -17.06
CA GLY A 222 18.46 12.23 -17.88
C GLY A 222 16.95 12.41 -17.86
N LEU A 223 16.19 11.56 -17.17
CA LEU A 223 14.76 11.76 -16.93
C LEU A 223 14.57 12.97 -15.99
N VAL A 224 13.75 13.94 -16.41
CA VAL A 224 13.52 15.17 -15.64
C VAL A 224 12.31 14.98 -14.71
N THR A 225 12.52 15.08 -13.40
CA THR A 225 11.48 14.83 -12.39
C THR A 225 11.13 16.05 -11.52
N THR A 226 11.74 17.21 -11.76
CA THR A 226 11.66 18.40 -10.89
C THR A 226 10.24 18.93 -10.68
N SER A 227 9.35 18.76 -11.65
CA SER A 227 7.95 19.21 -11.61
C SER A 227 6.96 18.12 -11.18
N VAL A 228 7.42 16.88 -11.01
CA VAL A 228 6.54 15.74 -10.76
C VAL A 228 6.07 15.79 -9.30
N THR A 229 4.75 15.82 -9.12
CA THR A 229 4.10 15.80 -7.81
C THR A 229 3.55 14.42 -7.47
N ASN A 230 3.30 13.56 -8.46
CA ASN A 230 2.76 12.22 -8.27
C ASN A 230 3.67 11.14 -8.87
N PHE A 231 4.31 10.35 -8.00
CA PHE A 231 5.12 9.17 -8.32
C PHE A 231 4.41 7.86 -7.95
N GLY A 232 3.12 7.93 -7.59
CA GLY A 232 2.36 6.79 -7.12
C GLY A 232 2.42 5.63 -8.12
N HIS A 233 2.62 4.42 -7.62
CA HIS A 233 2.66 3.19 -8.42
C HIS A 233 3.70 3.16 -9.55
N MET A 234 4.65 4.10 -9.63
CA MET A 234 5.54 4.27 -10.80
C MET A 234 6.24 2.97 -11.22
N PHE A 235 6.70 2.16 -10.27
CA PHE A 235 7.33 0.85 -10.52
C PHE A 235 6.54 -0.32 -9.91
N ALA A 236 5.30 -0.10 -9.48
CA ALA A 236 4.51 -1.15 -8.83
C ALA A 236 4.37 -2.38 -9.75
N GLY A 237 4.51 -3.58 -9.21
CA GLY A 237 4.39 -4.83 -9.98
C GLY A 237 5.54 -5.11 -10.96
N CYS A 238 6.63 -4.33 -10.94
CA CYS A 238 7.89 -4.65 -11.64
C CYS A 238 8.62 -5.81 -10.95
N SER A 239 8.00 -6.99 -10.93
CA SER A 239 8.42 -8.12 -10.08
C SER A 239 9.75 -8.77 -10.47
N ALA A 240 10.27 -8.51 -11.68
CA ALA A 240 11.60 -8.94 -12.11
C ALA A 240 12.72 -7.91 -11.83
N LEU A 241 12.40 -6.70 -11.37
CA LEU A 241 13.37 -5.62 -11.18
C LEU A 241 14.30 -5.95 -10.01
N THR A 242 15.60 -6.11 -10.26
CA THR A 242 16.55 -6.54 -9.22
C THR A 242 17.27 -5.40 -8.50
N SER A 243 17.42 -4.27 -9.19
CA SER A 243 18.08 -3.08 -8.68
C SER A 243 17.50 -1.81 -9.29
N LEU A 244 17.41 -0.75 -8.50
CA LEU A 244 16.98 0.56 -8.96
C LEU A 244 17.82 1.66 -8.30
N ASP A 245 18.45 2.49 -9.13
CA ASP A 245 19.16 3.68 -8.68
C ASP A 245 18.36 4.93 -9.06
N LEU A 246 17.90 5.67 -8.05
CA LEU A 246 17.10 6.89 -8.22
C LEU A 246 17.88 8.14 -7.80
N SER A 247 19.22 8.06 -7.78
CA SER A 247 20.09 9.16 -7.37
C SER A 247 19.90 10.44 -8.21
N THR A 248 19.42 10.31 -9.45
CA THR A 248 19.12 11.42 -10.36
C THR A 248 17.75 12.07 -10.14
N PHE A 249 16.86 11.47 -9.33
CA PHE A 249 15.52 12.01 -9.12
C PHE A 249 15.59 13.24 -8.22
N ASN A 250 14.99 14.33 -8.69
CA ASN A 250 14.56 15.43 -7.84
C ASN A 250 13.10 15.16 -7.42
N THR A 251 12.88 14.99 -6.12
CA THR A 251 11.56 14.72 -5.54
C THR A 251 11.02 15.87 -4.67
N SER A 252 11.63 17.06 -4.70
CA SER A 252 11.24 18.17 -3.80
C SER A 252 9.80 18.66 -4.01
N SER A 253 9.22 18.35 -5.18
CA SER A 253 7.83 18.67 -5.53
C SER A 253 6.85 17.52 -5.25
N ALA A 254 7.32 16.36 -4.80
CA ALA A 254 6.51 15.17 -4.63
C ALA A 254 5.48 15.33 -3.50
N ILE A 255 4.24 14.97 -3.80
CA ILE A 255 3.08 14.96 -2.90
C ILE A 255 2.60 13.53 -2.66
N ASP A 256 2.62 12.67 -3.69
CA ASP A 256 2.20 11.27 -3.62
C ASP A 256 3.32 10.33 -4.08
N MET A 257 3.68 9.38 -3.22
CA MET A 257 4.63 8.29 -3.50
C MET A 257 4.02 6.92 -3.15
N SER A 258 2.70 6.83 -3.06
CA SER A 258 1.99 5.60 -2.69
C SER A 258 2.31 4.46 -3.64
N SER A 259 2.55 3.27 -3.08
CA SER A 259 2.83 2.05 -3.82
C SER A 259 3.99 2.12 -4.83
N MET A 260 4.88 3.13 -4.75
CA MET A 260 5.88 3.40 -5.79
C MET A 260 6.71 2.16 -6.16
N PHE A 261 7.04 1.31 -5.18
CA PHE A 261 7.78 0.06 -5.34
C PHE A 261 6.98 -1.18 -4.92
N SER A 262 5.66 -1.07 -4.77
CA SER A 262 4.82 -2.20 -4.33
C SER A 262 5.00 -3.40 -5.27
N GLU A 263 5.15 -4.59 -4.73
CA GLU A 263 5.31 -5.84 -5.50
C GLU A 263 6.55 -5.90 -6.41
N CYS A 264 7.56 -5.05 -6.17
CA CYS A 264 8.92 -5.24 -6.70
C CYS A 264 9.62 -6.41 -5.99
N SER A 265 9.09 -7.63 -6.15
CA SER A 265 9.41 -8.77 -5.31
C SER A 265 10.83 -9.34 -5.48
N ALA A 266 11.49 -9.05 -6.60
CA ALA A 266 12.90 -9.38 -6.85
C ALA A 266 13.90 -8.25 -6.48
N LEU A 267 13.43 -7.12 -5.95
CA LEU A 267 14.27 -5.94 -5.70
C LEU A 267 15.22 -6.17 -4.52
N THR A 268 16.51 -6.26 -4.82
CA THR A 268 17.57 -6.50 -3.82
C THR A 268 18.33 -5.23 -3.44
N LYS A 269 18.39 -4.25 -4.34
CA LYS A 269 19.12 -2.98 -4.15
C LYS A 269 18.22 -1.81 -4.56
N LEU A 270 17.98 -0.90 -3.63
CA LEU A 270 17.17 0.29 -3.87
C LEU A 270 17.88 1.50 -3.27
N ASN A 271 18.22 2.48 -4.11
CA ASN A 271 18.82 3.73 -3.66
C ASN A 271 17.76 4.84 -3.67
N VAL A 272 17.34 5.26 -2.48
CA VAL A 272 16.38 6.38 -2.24
C VAL A 272 17.00 7.48 -1.37
N GLY A 273 18.33 7.49 -1.20
CA GLY A 273 19.02 8.41 -0.30
C GLY A 273 18.98 9.88 -0.76
N SER A 274 18.66 10.13 -2.04
CA SER A 274 18.49 11.47 -2.61
C SER A 274 17.09 12.05 -2.44
N PHE A 275 16.14 11.30 -1.90
CA PHE A 275 14.75 11.73 -1.86
C PHE A 275 14.56 12.87 -0.85
N ASP A 276 14.06 14.00 -1.34
CA ASP A 276 13.40 15.02 -0.54
C ASP A 276 11.92 14.65 -0.43
N THR A 277 11.47 14.27 0.77
CA THR A 277 10.08 13.88 1.03
C THR A 277 9.32 14.91 1.85
N GLY A 278 9.88 16.10 2.09
CA GLY A 278 9.32 17.09 3.03
C GLY A 278 7.93 17.61 2.67
N GLN A 279 7.49 17.43 1.41
CA GLN A 279 6.15 17.81 0.93
C GLN A 279 5.18 16.62 0.76
N VAL A 280 5.67 15.38 0.90
CA VAL A 280 4.89 14.18 0.63
C VAL A 280 3.78 14.02 1.68
N ARG A 281 2.58 13.68 1.22
CA ARG A 281 1.37 13.47 2.02
C ARG A 281 0.94 12.02 2.06
N ASN A 282 1.20 11.27 0.99
CA ASN A 282 0.78 9.88 0.84
C ASN A 282 1.98 8.97 0.55
N MET A 283 2.21 7.99 1.43
CA MET A 283 3.22 6.93 1.29
C MET A 283 2.62 5.53 1.51
N ASP A 284 1.30 5.38 1.34
CA ASP A 284 0.63 4.09 1.51
C ASP A 284 1.30 3.02 0.65
N SER A 285 1.58 1.86 1.25
CA SER A 285 2.11 0.67 0.56
C SER A 285 3.40 0.88 -0.26
N MET A 286 4.16 1.95 -0.03
CA MET A 286 5.31 2.32 -0.88
C MET A 286 6.30 1.17 -1.15
N PHE A 287 6.57 0.32 -0.16
CA PHE A 287 7.46 -0.84 -0.25
C PHE A 287 6.74 -2.18 -0.04
N ASN A 288 5.40 -2.21 -0.08
CA ASN A 288 4.60 -3.41 0.14
C ASN A 288 5.07 -4.56 -0.78
N GLN A 289 5.23 -5.77 -0.24
CA GLN A 289 5.69 -6.96 -0.95
C GLN A 289 7.06 -6.82 -1.66
N CYS A 290 7.96 -5.96 -1.18
CA CYS A 290 9.38 -6.02 -1.52
C CYS A 290 10.05 -7.22 -0.82
N THR A 291 9.67 -8.44 -1.22
CA THR A 291 9.85 -9.65 -0.40
C THR A 291 11.29 -10.06 -0.15
N VAL A 292 12.23 -9.67 -1.03
CA VAL A 292 13.65 -10.04 -0.94
C VAL A 292 14.57 -8.89 -0.51
N LEU A 293 14.03 -7.69 -0.32
CA LEU A 293 14.82 -6.53 0.12
C LEU A 293 15.30 -6.76 1.55
N THR A 294 16.61 -6.73 1.77
CA THR A 294 17.21 -7.10 3.06
C THR A 294 17.54 -5.90 3.95
N ASN A 295 17.90 -4.77 3.34
CA ASN A 295 18.23 -3.54 4.03
C ASN A 295 17.56 -2.37 3.28
N LEU A 296 17.05 -1.41 4.03
CA LEU A 296 16.48 -0.19 3.47
C LEU A 296 16.88 1.00 4.34
N ASP A 297 17.53 1.98 3.70
CA ASP A 297 17.92 3.22 4.36
C ASP A 297 16.98 4.35 3.97
N LEU A 298 16.23 4.84 4.96
CA LEU A 298 15.31 5.97 4.84
C LEU A 298 15.77 7.17 5.68
N SER A 299 17.06 7.27 6.02
CA SER A 299 17.57 8.37 6.86
C SER A 299 17.27 9.76 6.29
N ALA A 300 17.17 9.87 4.97
CA ALA A 300 16.83 11.10 4.24
C ALA A 300 15.36 11.51 4.38
N PHE A 301 14.45 10.57 4.68
CA PHE A 301 13.01 10.79 4.66
C PHE A 301 12.58 11.71 5.80
N ASP A 302 11.97 12.83 5.43
CA ASP A 302 11.19 13.71 6.29
C ASP A 302 9.70 13.41 6.07
N VAL A 303 9.07 12.78 7.07
CA VAL A 303 7.67 12.33 6.96
C VAL A 303 6.70 13.21 7.75
N ARG A 304 7.15 14.37 8.23
CA ARG A 304 6.35 15.26 9.08
C ARG A 304 5.05 15.73 8.43
N GLN A 305 4.97 15.76 7.10
CA GLN A 305 3.76 16.13 6.35
C GLN A 305 2.92 14.92 5.91
N VAL A 306 3.41 13.70 6.10
CA VAL A 306 2.71 12.48 5.66
C VAL A 306 1.49 12.24 6.55
N THR A 307 0.33 12.07 5.91
CA THR A 307 -0.95 11.81 6.57
C THR A 307 -1.36 10.34 6.53
N THR A 308 -0.86 9.59 5.55
CA THR A 308 -1.15 8.15 5.39
C THR A 308 0.09 7.39 4.90
N MET A 309 0.34 6.25 5.55
CA MET A 309 1.44 5.31 5.28
C MET A 309 1.06 3.88 5.68
N ALA A 310 -0.22 3.54 5.52
CA ALA A 310 -0.74 2.21 5.79
C ALA A 310 0.00 1.18 4.93
N THR A 311 0.26 0.01 5.51
CA THR A 311 0.91 -1.13 4.83
C THR A 311 2.25 -0.82 4.13
N MET A 312 2.94 0.26 4.50
CA MET A 312 4.15 0.76 3.83
C MET A 312 5.24 -0.31 3.64
N PHE A 313 5.45 -1.19 4.64
CA PHE A 313 6.44 -2.28 4.60
C PHE A 313 5.79 -3.66 4.69
N ARG A 314 4.49 -3.77 4.41
CA ARG A 314 3.77 -5.04 4.51
C ARG A 314 4.44 -6.10 3.64
N TYR A 315 4.68 -7.28 4.21
CA TYR A 315 5.32 -8.44 3.59
C TYR A 315 6.71 -8.17 2.99
N CYS A 316 7.47 -7.21 3.54
CA CYS A 316 8.92 -7.13 3.34
C CYS A 316 9.64 -8.26 4.10
N LYS A 317 9.39 -9.52 3.69
CA LYS A 317 9.72 -10.73 4.46
C LYS A 317 11.20 -10.86 4.80
N ALA A 318 12.08 -10.46 3.88
CA ALA A 318 13.53 -10.55 4.06
C ALA A 318 14.17 -9.31 4.72
N LEU A 319 13.40 -8.26 5.04
CA LEU A 319 13.92 -7.01 5.59
C LEU A 319 14.47 -7.24 7.00
N LYS A 320 15.80 -7.12 7.14
CA LYS A 320 16.54 -7.30 8.40
C LYS A 320 16.83 -5.98 9.08
N GLN A 321 17.12 -4.95 8.29
CA GLN A 321 17.50 -3.62 8.78
C GLN A 321 16.69 -2.55 8.06
N LEU A 322 16.01 -1.72 8.85
CA LEU A 322 15.36 -0.50 8.40
C LEU A 322 16.02 0.68 9.14
N THR A 323 16.75 1.52 8.42
CA THR A 323 17.41 2.69 9.00
C THR A 323 16.47 3.89 8.89
N LEU A 324 16.13 4.46 10.04
CA LEU A 324 15.31 5.68 10.17
C LEU A 324 16.16 6.78 10.83
N SER A 325 15.74 8.04 10.71
CA SER A 325 16.36 9.16 11.40
C SER A 325 15.34 9.93 12.24
N GLY A 326 15.80 10.91 13.03
CA GLY A 326 14.93 11.81 13.79
C GLY A 326 13.98 12.67 12.93
N LYS A 327 14.06 12.59 11.60
CA LYS A 327 13.10 13.21 10.68
C LYS A 327 11.87 12.33 10.41
N PHE A 328 11.91 11.05 10.80
CA PHE A 328 10.80 10.11 10.63
C PHE A 328 9.71 10.31 11.71
N VAL A 329 9.16 11.53 11.80
CA VAL A 329 8.17 11.91 12.81
C VAL A 329 6.76 11.78 12.25
N THR A 330 5.96 10.86 12.80
CA THR A 330 4.64 10.45 12.27
C THR A 330 3.46 11.26 12.82
N SER A 331 3.68 12.50 13.28
CA SER A 331 2.69 13.30 14.04
C SER A 331 1.40 13.67 13.28
N ASN A 332 1.34 13.43 11.97
CA ASN A 332 0.16 13.65 11.13
C ASN A 332 -0.49 12.36 10.62
N VAL A 333 0.08 11.20 10.93
CA VAL A 333 -0.43 9.89 10.50
C VAL A 333 -1.65 9.51 11.35
N THR A 334 -2.73 9.11 10.69
CA THR A 334 -4.00 8.75 11.35
C THR A 334 -4.25 7.24 11.45
N THR A 335 -3.53 6.44 10.66
CA THR A 335 -3.61 4.97 10.66
C THR A 335 -2.23 4.36 10.47
N MET A 336 -1.92 3.32 11.23
CA MET A 336 -0.72 2.48 11.08
C MET A 336 -1.10 1.04 10.73
N PHE A 337 -2.27 0.86 10.11
CA PHE A 337 -2.78 -0.44 9.67
C PHE A 337 -1.72 -1.21 8.89
N GLY A 338 -1.36 -2.39 9.40
CA GLY A 338 -0.47 -3.34 8.75
C GLY A 338 0.90 -2.80 8.33
N MET A 339 1.39 -1.70 8.93
CA MET A 339 2.60 -0.99 8.47
C MET A 339 3.82 -1.92 8.34
N PHE A 340 4.00 -2.85 9.27
CA PHE A 340 5.07 -3.86 9.26
C PHE A 340 4.55 -5.30 9.20
N LEU A 341 3.27 -5.51 8.82
CA LEU A 341 2.66 -6.83 8.76
C LEU A 341 3.51 -7.79 7.92
N GLY A 342 4.01 -8.88 8.53
CA GLY A 342 4.76 -9.93 7.85
C GLY A 342 6.21 -9.58 7.54
N CYS A 343 6.81 -8.59 8.21
CA CYS A 343 8.26 -8.35 8.22
C CYS A 343 8.99 -9.43 9.04
N GLN A 344 9.00 -10.66 8.50
CA GLN A 344 9.42 -11.87 9.23
C GLN A 344 10.89 -11.89 9.63
N ALA A 345 11.78 -11.22 8.89
CA ALA A 345 13.22 -11.17 9.17
C ALA A 345 13.67 -9.96 10.00
N LEU A 346 12.76 -9.04 10.35
CA LEU A 346 13.10 -7.83 11.08
C LEU A 346 13.40 -8.19 12.53
N THR A 347 14.61 -7.87 13.01
CA THR A 347 15.07 -8.27 14.36
C THR A 347 15.04 -7.12 15.37
N GLN A 348 15.19 -5.89 14.89
CA GLN A 348 15.18 -4.66 15.66
C GLN A 348 14.47 -3.58 14.85
N LEU A 349 13.83 -2.64 15.54
CA LEU A 349 13.16 -1.50 14.94
C LEU A 349 13.20 -0.33 15.91
N ASP A 350 13.80 0.77 15.49
CA ASP A 350 13.78 2.03 16.26
C ASP A 350 12.47 2.77 15.98
N LEU A 351 11.67 2.94 17.05
CA LEU A 351 10.38 3.65 17.03
C LEU A 351 10.42 4.96 17.82
N SER A 352 11.61 5.41 18.25
CA SER A 352 11.77 6.58 19.13
C SER A 352 11.21 7.88 18.54
N SER A 353 11.19 8.00 17.21
CA SER A 353 10.67 9.17 16.49
C SER A 353 9.17 9.07 16.15
N PHE A 354 8.52 7.94 16.43
CA PHE A 354 7.10 7.76 16.12
C PHE A 354 6.25 8.58 17.10
N ASP A 355 5.44 9.48 16.56
CA ASP A 355 4.34 10.12 17.26
C ASP A 355 3.03 9.47 16.81
N THR A 356 2.40 8.73 17.73
CA THR A 356 1.15 8.02 17.45
C THR A 356 -0.09 8.75 17.98
N SER A 357 0.04 10.00 18.44
CA SER A 357 -1.03 10.74 19.14
C SER A 357 -2.30 10.93 18.31
N LYS A 358 -2.21 10.93 16.97
CA LYS A 358 -3.36 11.02 16.05
C LYS A 358 -3.81 9.67 15.49
N VAL A 359 -3.12 8.58 15.82
CA VAL A 359 -3.41 7.26 15.25
C VAL A 359 -4.70 6.71 15.86
N THR A 360 -5.60 6.26 14.98
CA THR A 360 -6.91 5.68 15.32
C THR A 360 -6.98 4.18 15.08
N SER A 361 -6.10 3.62 14.26
CA SER A 361 -5.98 2.18 14.01
C SER A 361 -4.52 1.74 14.00
N MET A 362 -4.23 0.71 14.78
CA MET A 362 -2.96 -0.04 14.82
C MET A 362 -3.17 -1.51 14.45
N GLN A 363 -4.31 -1.82 13.81
CA GLN A 363 -4.66 -3.17 13.39
C GLN A 363 -3.53 -3.79 12.57
N GLN A 364 -3.12 -5.00 12.95
CA GLN A 364 -2.06 -5.78 12.29
C GLN A 364 -0.68 -5.11 12.19
N MET A 365 -0.40 -4.02 12.90
CA MET A 365 0.81 -3.20 12.69
C MET A 365 2.12 -4.02 12.68
N PHE A 366 2.27 -4.98 13.60
CA PHE A 366 3.43 -5.87 13.71
C PHE A 366 3.06 -7.36 13.51
N ASN A 367 1.88 -7.67 12.99
CA ASN A 367 1.43 -9.04 12.84
C ASN A 367 2.45 -9.87 12.03
N THR A 368 2.82 -11.05 12.52
CA THR A 368 3.76 -11.98 11.89
C THR A 368 5.19 -11.43 11.75
N CYS A 369 5.58 -10.43 12.56
CA CYS A 369 6.97 -10.04 12.74
C CYS A 369 7.73 -11.04 13.64
N SER A 370 7.89 -12.27 13.14
CA SER A 370 8.33 -13.42 13.95
C SER A 370 9.76 -13.34 14.47
N SER A 371 10.62 -12.47 13.92
CA SER A 371 12.02 -12.33 14.37
C SER A 371 12.26 -11.13 15.29
N LEU A 372 11.27 -10.27 15.52
CA LEU A 372 11.41 -9.15 16.46
C LEU A 372 11.53 -9.70 17.89
N THR A 373 12.62 -9.37 18.59
CA THR A 373 12.86 -9.91 19.94
C THR A 373 12.37 -8.98 21.06
N ALA A 374 12.33 -7.68 20.78
CA ALA A 374 11.86 -6.64 21.68
C ALA A 374 11.35 -5.44 20.86
N LEU A 375 10.49 -4.63 21.47
CA LEU A 375 10.06 -3.33 20.95
C LEU A 375 10.02 -2.31 22.09
N ASP A 376 10.59 -1.14 21.86
CA ASP A 376 10.39 0.03 22.71
C ASP A 376 9.15 0.79 22.22
N LEU A 377 8.12 0.82 23.06
CA LEU A 377 6.84 1.49 22.79
C LEU A 377 6.61 2.69 23.71
N SER A 378 7.68 3.21 24.34
CA SER A 378 7.57 4.33 25.29
C SER A 378 7.06 5.63 24.67
N SER A 379 7.26 5.82 23.36
CA SER A 379 6.74 6.96 22.59
C SER A 379 5.26 6.81 22.18
N PHE A 380 4.66 5.62 22.32
CA PHE A 380 3.32 5.37 21.83
C PHE A 380 2.26 6.00 22.74
N ASN A 381 1.45 6.88 22.15
CA ASN A 381 0.20 7.36 22.71
C ASN A 381 -0.97 6.65 22.02
N THR A 382 -1.65 5.76 22.73
CA THR A 382 -2.77 4.98 22.18
C THR A 382 -4.15 5.53 22.54
N SER A 383 -4.24 6.72 23.16
CA SER A 383 -5.49 7.28 23.71
C SER A 383 -6.59 7.54 22.67
N ASN A 384 -6.23 7.62 21.39
CA ASN A 384 -7.15 7.78 20.26
C ASN A 384 -7.39 6.48 19.47
N VAL A 385 -6.71 5.39 19.79
CA VAL A 385 -6.79 4.13 19.06
C VAL A 385 -8.13 3.45 19.34
N THR A 386 -8.78 3.00 18.28
CA THR A 386 -10.06 2.26 18.32
C THR A 386 -9.93 0.81 17.85
N ASP A 387 -8.87 0.47 17.11
CA ASP A 387 -8.61 -0.88 16.61
C ASP A 387 -7.14 -1.27 16.82
N MET A 388 -6.93 -2.34 17.59
CA MET A 388 -5.65 -3.00 17.88
C MET A 388 -5.69 -4.49 17.51
N ALA A 389 -6.71 -4.93 16.75
CA ALA A 389 -6.87 -6.33 16.41
C ALA A 389 -5.61 -6.87 15.72
N TYR A 390 -5.15 -8.04 16.17
CA TYR A 390 -3.96 -8.70 15.65
C TYR A 390 -2.65 -7.88 15.70
N MET A 391 -2.55 -6.78 16.48
CA MET A 391 -1.39 -5.86 16.42
C MET A 391 -0.04 -6.58 16.55
N PHE A 392 0.07 -7.56 17.45
CA PHE A 392 1.27 -8.37 17.68
C PHE A 392 1.06 -9.86 17.37
N ASN A 393 -0.03 -10.23 16.68
CA ASN A 393 -0.33 -11.63 16.35
C ASN A 393 0.87 -12.33 15.70
N ALA A 394 1.17 -13.57 16.10
CA ALA A 394 2.27 -14.38 15.59
C ALA A 394 3.67 -13.72 15.68
N CYS A 395 3.88 -12.78 16.61
CA CYS A 395 5.21 -12.24 16.96
C CYS A 395 6.00 -13.23 17.83
N ASN A 396 6.28 -14.41 17.30
CA ASN A 396 6.91 -15.51 18.05
C ASN A 396 8.30 -15.20 18.61
N GLY A 397 9.00 -14.19 18.09
CA GLY A 397 10.31 -13.78 18.60
C GLY A 397 10.25 -12.87 19.83
N LEU A 398 9.11 -12.21 20.10
CA LEU A 398 9.02 -11.22 21.17
C LEU A 398 9.15 -11.91 22.52
N THR A 399 10.20 -11.55 23.27
CA THR A 399 10.49 -12.08 24.61
C THR A 399 10.16 -11.10 25.72
N LYS A 400 10.01 -9.82 25.38
CA LYS A 400 9.64 -8.75 26.30
C LYS A 400 8.87 -7.68 25.55
N LEU A 401 7.81 -7.19 26.17
CA LEU A 401 7.02 -6.08 25.66
C LEU A 401 6.49 -5.26 26.84
N ASN A 402 6.83 -3.96 26.88
CA ASN A 402 6.25 -3.05 27.86
C ASN A 402 5.07 -2.32 27.21
N ILE A 403 3.89 -2.51 27.77
CA ILE A 403 2.62 -1.91 27.33
C ILE A 403 1.97 -1.05 28.42
N SER A 404 2.69 -0.70 29.49
CA SER A 404 2.13 0.07 30.61
C SER A 404 1.63 1.47 30.23
N SER A 405 2.04 2.00 29.07
CA SER A 405 1.58 3.28 28.53
C SER A 405 0.26 3.18 27.77
N PHE A 406 -0.20 1.96 27.44
CA PHE A 406 -1.36 1.76 26.57
C PHE A 406 -2.64 2.19 27.29
N ARG A 407 -3.34 3.14 26.67
CA ARG A 407 -4.71 3.56 27.01
C ARG A 407 -5.66 2.88 26.03
N THR A 408 -6.53 2.01 26.52
CA THR A 408 -7.43 1.21 25.67
C THR A 408 -8.92 1.53 25.86
N GLY A 409 -9.25 2.55 26.66
CA GLY A 409 -10.62 3.01 26.88
C GLY A 409 -11.45 3.21 25.59
N LYS A 410 -10.86 3.72 24.50
CA LYS A 410 -11.52 3.89 23.18
C LYS A 410 -11.45 2.68 22.26
N VAL A 411 -10.68 1.64 22.61
CA VAL A 411 -10.51 0.45 21.78
C VAL A 411 -11.82 -0.34 21.73
N LYS A 412 -12.23 -0.63 20.49
CA LYS A 412 -13.42 -1.42 20.12
C LYS A 412 -13.04 -2.83 19.68
N TYR A 413 -11.89 -2.97 19.01
CA TYR A 413 -11.41 -4.24 18.46
C TYR A 413 -9.99 -4.52 18.99
N MET A 414 -9.84 -5.61 19.74
CA MET A 414 -8.57 -6.04 20.35
C MET A 414 -8.35 -7.55 20.20
N GLN A 415 -9.24 -8.23 19.47
CA GLN A 415 -9.18 -9.67 19.26
C GLN A 415 -7.82 -10.10 18.68
N PHE A 416 -7.29 -11.19 19.22
CA PHE A 416 -6.05 -11.82 18.77
C PHE A 416 -4.80 -10.92 18.81
N MET A 417 -4.80 -9.84 19.60
CA MET A 417 -3.69 -8.89 19.68
C MET A 417 -2.34 -9.58 19.97
N PHE A 418 -2.32 -10.59 20.84
CA PHE A 418 -1.14 -11.38 21.19
C PHE A 418 -1.28 -12.88 20.84
N TYR A 419 -2.17 -13.22 19.91
CA TYR A 419 -2.40 -14.62 19.54
C TYR A 419 -1.13 -15.22 18.93
N VAL A 420 -0.72 -16.41 19.41
CA VAL A 420 0.50 -17.11 18.95
C VAL A 420 1.77 -16.27 19.17
N CYS A 421 1.87 -15.54 20.29
CA CYS A 421 3.11 -14.93 20.77
C CYS A 421 3.87 -15.90 21.68
N SER A 422 4.36 -17.03 21.14
CA SER A 422 4.83 -18.16 21.95
C SER A 422 6.03 -17.88 22.87
N SER A 423 6.86 -16.87 22.59
CA SER A 423 8.03 -16.51 23.42
C SER A 423 7.77 -15.38 24.42
N LEU A 424 6.57 -14.77 24.41
CA LEU A 424 6.26 -13.67 25.30
C LEU A 424 5.84 -14.25 26.67
N PRO A 425 6.61 -14.05 27.75
CA PRO A 425 6.20 -14.49 29.08
C PRO A 425 4.92 -13.76 29.50
N ASN A 426 4.22 -14.27 30.52
CA ASN A 426 3.00 -13.67 31.09
C ASN A 426 3.09 -12.14 31.06
N LEU A 427 2.25 -11.54 30.22
CA LEU A 427 2.28 -10.11 29.94
C LEU A 427 1.87 -9.36 31.20
N ASP A 428 2.76 -8.54 31.76
CA ASP A 428 2.43 -7.70 32.90
C ASP A 428 1.50 -6.56 32.46
N VAL A 429 0.20 -6.80 32.61
CA VAL A 429 -0.89 -5.88 32.28
C VAL A 429 -1.34 -5.06 33.51
N VAL A 430 -0.63 -5.11 34.65
CA VAL A 430 -1.08 -4.51 35.93
C VAL A 430 -1.29 -3.00 35.84
N ASN A 431 -0.66 -2.34 34.86
CA ASN A 431 -0.81 -0.90 34.59
C ASN A 431 -1.58 -0.57 33.30
N ALA A 432 -2.08 -1.58 32.58
CA ALA A 432 -3.00 -1.37 31.48
C ALA A 432 -4.42 -1.18 32.04
N ASP A 433 -5.26 -0.37 31.40
CA ASP A 433 -6.64 -0.17 31.88
C ASP A 433 -7.47 -1.47 31.84
N ASP A 434 -8.51 -1.58 32.67
CA ASP A 434 -9.28 -2.81 32.97
C ASP A 434 -9.75 -3.64 31.76
N LYS A 435 -9.81 -3.05 30.56
CA LYS A 435 -10.13 -3.77 29.31
C LYS A 435 -9.01 -4.72 28.87
N MET A 436 -7.75 -4.42 29.16
CA MET A 436 -6.61 -5.23 28.75
C MET A 436 -6.47 -6.54 29.53
N THR A 437 -6.91 -6.58 30.79
CA THR A 437 -6.90 -7.80 31.61
C THR A 437 -7.85 -8.89 31.11
N PHE A 438 -8.85 -8.56 30.28
CA PHE A 438 -9.85 -9.51 29.79
C PHE A 438 -9.46 -10.26 28.50
N PHE A 439 -8.41 -9.82 27.80
CA PHE A 439 -7.99 -10.36 26.50
C PHE A 439 -6.59 -11.00 26.50
N ALA A 440 -5.93 -11.06 27.66
CA ALA A 440 -4.62 -11.67 27.83
C ALA A 440 -4.67 -13.19 28.12
N ASP A 441 -5.85 -13.71 28.50
CA ASP A 441 -6.17 -15.14 28.61
C ASP A 441 -6.67 -15.72 27.28
#